data_AF-A0A368L8U5-F1
#
_entry.id   AF-A0A368L8U5-F1
#
_cell.length_a   1.000
_cell.length_b   1.000
_cell.length_c   1.000
_cell.angle_alpha   90.00
_cell.angle_beta   90.00
_cell.angle_gamma   90.00
#
_symmetry.space_group_name_H-M   'P 1'
#
loop_
_entity.id
_entity.type
_entity.pdbx_description
1 polymer ?
#
loop_
_entity_poly.entity_id
_entity_poly.type
_entity_poly.pdbx_seq_one_letter_code
_entity_poly.pdbx_strand_id
1 'polypeptide(L)'
;MWSVDIELIAGWLASLDDNSREQVVAAIELLEDRGPQLGRPIVDTVASSRHRNMKELRPGSAGRSELRVLFAFDPERSAIMLIAGDKAGNWTHWYKKNIPMADDLFDNHLRRSKGD
;
A
#
# COMPACT_ATOMS: atom_id res chain seq x y z
N MET A 1 13.48 6.40 -10.52
CA MET A 1 13.06 6.25 -9.12
C MET A 1 11.68 6.87 -9.00
N TRP A 2 10.73 6.12 -8.46
CA TRP A 2 9.38 6.58 -8.11
C TRP A 2 9.41 7.15 -6.70
N SER A 3 8.55 8.13 -6.43
CA SER A 3 8.32 8.60 -5.06
C SER A 3 7.33 7.65 -4.39
N VAL A 4 7.51 7.38 -3.09
CA VAL A 4 6.51 6.67 -2.28
C VAL A 4 6.01 7.61 -1.18
N ASP A 5 4.73 7.94 -1.22
CA ASP A 5 4.07 8.72 -0.18
C ASP A 5 3.54 7.76 0.90
N ILE A 6 4.05 7.92 2.12
CA ILE A 6 3.69 7.11 3.28
C ILE A 6 2.88 7.87 4.33
N GLU A 7 2.48 9.12 4.08
CA GLU A 7 1.92 10.01 5.10
C GLU A 7 0.74 9.36 5.83
N LEU A 8 -0.19 8.76 5.09
CA LEU A 8 -1.40 8.12 5.63
C LEU A 8 -1.10 6.86 6.47
N ILE A 9 0.06 6.23 6.28
CA ILE A 9 0.45 5.00 6.99
C ILE A 9 1.60 5.23 7.97
N ALA A 10 2.15 6.44 8.07
CA ALA A 10 3.34 6.73 8.86
C ALA A 10 3.16 6.35 10.34
N GLY A 11 2.01 6.67 10.92
CA GLY A 11 1.68 6.29 12.31
C GLY A 11 1.60 4.77 12.51
N TRP A 12 1.06 4.04 11.52
CA TRP A 12 1.04 2.58 11.56
C TRP A 12 2.45 2.01 11.44
N LEU A 13 3.26 2.52 10.51
CA LEU A 13 4.63 2.07 10.30
C LEU A 13 5.50 2.30 11.54
N ALA A 14 5.32 3.43 12.22
CA ALA A 14 6.00 3.74 13.48
C ALA A 14 5.56 2.86 14.66
N SER A 15 4.40 2.19 14.57
CA SER A 15 3.88 1.32 15.63
C SER A 15 4.36 -0.14 15.53
N LEU A 16 4.98 -0.50 14.40
CA LEU A 16 5.50 -1.86 14.17
C LEU A 16 6.75 -2.13 15.02
N ASP A 17 6.96 -3.41 15.36
CA ASP A 17 8.26 -3.86 15.87
C ASP A 17 9.35 -3.75 14.79
N ASP A 18 10.61 -3.76 15.21
CA ASP A 18 11.76 -3.50 14.34
C ASP A 18 11.81 -4.47 13.14
N ASN A 19 11.59 -5.77 13.36
CA ASN A 19 11.63 -6.76 12.28
C ASN A 19 10.52 -6.52 11.26
N SER A 20 9.29 -6.29 11.74
CA SER A 20 8.13 -5.98 10.88
C SER A 20 8.36 -4.71 10.07
N ARG A 21 8.87 -3.66 10.72
CA ARG A 21 9.16 -2.37 10.09
C ARG A 21 10.23 -2.50 9.01
N GLU A 22 11.32 -3.22 9.28
CA GLU A 22 12.38 -3.50 8.29
C GLU A 22 11.83 -4.19 7.03
N GLN A 23 10.94 -5.18 7.19
CA GLN A 23 10.34 -5.84 6.03
C GLN A 23 9.49 -4.90 5.18
N VAL A 24 8.72 -4.01 5.83
CA VAL A 24 7.91 -3.00 5.11
C VAL A 24 8.80 -2.00 4.39
N VAL A 25 9.84 -1.50 5.04
CA VAL A 25 10.80 -0.55 4.46
C VAL A 25 11.50 -1.16 3.25
N ALA A 26 12.00 -2.40 3.35
CA ALA A 26 12.62 -3.08 2.21
C ALA A 26 11.66 -3.26 1.03
N ALA A 27 10.37 -3.52 1.28
CA ALA A 27 9.37 -3.60 0.23
C ALA A 27 9.07 -2.23 -0.42
N ILE A 28 9.12 -1.14 0.35
CA ILE A 28 8.98 0.25 -0.13
C ILE A 28 10.18 0.62 -1.01
N GLU A 29 11.41 0.34 -0.58
CA GLU A 29 12.63 0.63 -1.35
C GLU A 29 12.61 -0.07 -2.72
N LEU A 30 12.18 -1.34 -2.76
CA LEU A 30 11.99 -2.07 -4.03
C LEU A 30 10.93 -1.42 -4.92
N LEU A 31 9.87 -0.84 -4.33
CA LEU A 31 8.82 -0.14 -5.05
C LEU A 31 9.30 1.21 -5.60
N GLU A 32 10.13 1.94 -4.86
CA GLU A 32 10.77 3.18 -5.32
C GLU A 32 11.69 2.93 -6.53
N ASP A 33 12.45 1.83 -6.50
CA ASP A 33 13.36 1.47 -7.58
C ASP A 33 12.60 1.04 -8.85
N ARG A 34 11.67 0.08 -8.70
CA ARG A 34 11.04 -0.59 -9.86
C ARG A 34 9.69 0.00 -10.27
N GLY A 35 9.02 0.72 -9.38
CA GLY A 35 7.70 1.31 -9.62
C GLY A 35 6.67 0.28 -10.12
N PRO A 36 5.87 0.60 -11.15
CA PRO A 36 4.83 -0.27 -11.70
C PRO A 36 5.32 -1.62 -12.24
N GLN A 37 6.62 -1.78 -12.47
CA GLN A 37 7.19 -3.07 -12.90
C GLN A 37 7.38 -4.05 -11.73
N LEU A 38 7.29 -3.59 -10.48
CA LEU A 38 7.31 -4.47 -9.32
C LEU A 38 6.02 -5.30 -9.28
N GLY A 39 6.17 -6.62 -9.43
CA GLY A 39 5.07 -7.58 -9.43
C GLY A 39 5.13 -8.56 -8.25
N ARG A 40 4.53 -9.73 -8.44
CA ARG A 40 4.59 -10.81 -7.43
C ARG A 40 6.04 -11.28 -7.22
N PRO A 41 6.43 -11.67 -5.99
CA PRO A 41 5.61 -11.85 -4.80
C PRO A 41 5.44 -10.60 -3.92
N ILE A 42 6.02 -9.46 -4.26
CA ILE A 42 5.98 -8.25 -3.41
C ILE A 42 4.73 -7.39 -3.66
N VAL A 43 4.17 -7.40 -4.87
CA VAL A 43 2.97 -6.60 -5.22
C VAL A 43 1.87 -7.47 -5.82
N ASP A 44 0.60 -7.19 -5.52
CA ASP A 44 -0.57 -7.64 -6.30
C ASP A 44 -1.41 -6.52 -6.88
N THR A 45 -2.32 -6.91 -7.77
CA THR A 45 -3.48 -6.09 -8.15
C THR A 45 -4.68 -6.38 -7.25
N VAL A 46 -5.36 -5.33 -6.83
CA VAL A 46 -6.59 -5.41 -6.01
C VAL A 46 -7.80 -5.38 -6.96
N ALA A 47 -8.26 -6.57 -7.37
CA ALA A 47 -9.26 -6.70 -8.43
C ALA A 47 -10.65 -6.11 -8.09
N SER A 48 -11.02 -6.01 -6.81
CA SER A 48 -12.32 -5.50 -6.38
C SER A 48 -12.35 -4.00 -6.10
N SER A 49 -11.24 -3.29 -6.36
CA SER A 49 -11.20 -1.82 -6.29
C SER A 49 -11.87 -1.20 -7.52
N ARG A 50 -12.45 0.00 -7.36
CA ARG A 50 -12.91 0.80 -8.51
C ARG A 50 -11.76 1.37 -9.35
N HIS A 51 -10.56 1.42 -8.78
CA HIS A 51 -9.34 1.91 -9.41
C HIS A 51 -8.53 0.75 -9.98
N ARG A 52 -8.40 0.68 -11.31
CA ARG A 52 -7.66 -0.40 -12.00
C ARG A 52 -6.17 -0.46 -11.65
N ASN A 53 -5.62 0.65 -11.17
CA ASN A 53 -4.25 0.80 -10.69
C ASN A 53 -4.11 0.60 -9.17
N MET A 54 -5.16 0.19 -8.45
CA MET A 54 -5.07 -0.18 -7.04
C MET A 54 -4.27 -1.47 -6.87
N LYS A 55 -3.28 -1.41 -5.99
CA LYS A 55 -2.31 -2.45 -5.72
C LYS A 55 -2.25 -2.76 -4.23
N GLU A 56 -1.63 -3.89 -3.93
CA GLU A 56 -1.31 -4.30 -2.58
C GLU A 56 0.20 -4.56 -2.48
N LEU A 57 0.86 -3.92 -1.51
CA LEU A 57 2.21 -4.26 -1.10
C LEU A 57 2.16 -5.43 -0.11
N ARG A 58 3.03 -6.41 -0.32
CA ARG A 58 3.19 -7.63 0.47
C ARG A 58 4.64 -7.76 0.96
N PRO A 59 4.99 -7.04 2.03
CA PRO A 59 6.26 -7.24 2.74
C PRO A 59 6.45 -8.71 3.14
N GLY A 60 7.72 -9.11 3.29
CA GLY A 60 8.03 -10.40 3.88
C GLY A 60 7.39 -10.55 5.27
N SER A 61 6.91 -11.75 5.58
CA SER A 61 6.33 -12.05 6.89
C SER A 61 7.42 -12.51 7.86
N ALA A 62 7.54 -11.86 9.02
CA ALA A 62 8.27 -12.39 10.16
C ALA A 62 7.29 -13.10 11.12
N GLY A 63 7.46 -14.41 11.33
CA GLY A 63 6.57 -15.16 12.22
C GLY A 63 5.14 -15.33 11.67
N ARG A 64 4.12 -14.83 12.41
CA ARG A 64 2.68 -15.01 12.08
C ARG A 64 2.01 -13.77 11.48
N SER A 65 2.71 -12.64 11.37
CA SER A 65 2.14 -11.38 10.87
C SER A 65 2.00 -11.43 9.35
N GLU A 66 0.88 -10.92 8.85
CA GLU A 66 0.60 -10.83 7.41
C GLU A 66 0.35 -9.36 7.05
N LEU A 67 1.40 -8.55 7.15
CA LEU A 67 1.34 -7.11 6.90
C LEU A 67 1.01 -6.84 5.43
N ARG A 68 0.09 -5.92 5.16
CA ARG A 68 -0.21 -5.47 3.80
C ARG A 68 -0.53 -3.99 3.77
N VAL A 69 -0.25 -3.38 2.62
CA VAL A 69 -0.57 -1.98 2.36
C VAL A 69 -1.34 -1.89 1.04
N LEU A 70 -2.54 -1.29 1.05
CA LEU A 70 -3.23 -0.89 -0.17
C LEU A 70 -2.64 0.44 -0.65
N PHE A 71 -2.30 0.50 -1.93
CA PHE A 71 -1.69 1.68 -2.53
C PHE A 71 -2.08 1.81 -4.00
N ALA A 72 -1.89 2.99 -4.58
CA ALA A 72 -2.09 3.19 -6.01
C ALA A 72 -1.01 4.11 -6.59
N PHE A 73 -0.65 3.91 -7.85
CA PHE A 73 0.23 4.81 -8.58
C PHE A 73 -0.55 5.98 -9.15
N ASP A 74 -0.16 7.21 -8.85
CA ASP A 74 -0.77 8.40 -9.40
C ASP A 74 -0.14 8.81 -10.76
N PRO A 75 -0.72 9.80 -11.45
CA PRO A 75 -0.18 10.31 -12.72
C PRO A 75 1.20 11.01 -12.60
N GLU A 76 1.59 11.44 -11.40
CA GLU A 76 2.81 12.21 -11.13
C GLU A 76 4.01 11.34 -10.75
N ARG A 77 3.91 10.04 -11.01
CA ARG A 77 4.93 9.04 -10.71
C ARG A 77 5.18 8.83 -9.21
N SER A 78 4.12 8.93 -8.41
CA SER A 78 4.13 8.59 -6.98
C SER A 78 3.29 7.34 -6.70
N ALA A 79 3.78 6.48 -5.82
CA ALA A 79 2.97 5.43 -5.20
C ALA A 79 2.41 5.96 -3.88
N ILE A 80 1.10 6.11 -3.79
CA ILE A 80 0.42 6.65 -2.62
C ILE A 80 -0.02 5.49 -1.73
N MET A 81 0.58 5.37 -0.54
CA MET A 81 0.22 4.34 0.44
C MET A 81 -1.02 4.78 1.21
N LEU A 82 -2.13 4.06 1.04
CA LEU A 82 -3.45 4.52 1.47
C LEU A 82 -3.87 3.93 2.81
N ILE A 83 -3.77 2.60 2.94
CA ILE A 83 -4.21 1.88 4.14
C ILE A 83 -3.27 0.72 4.40
N ALA A 84 -2.78 0.63 5.62
CA ALA A 84 -1.95 -0.48 6.10
C ALA A 84 -2.62 -1.24 7.25
N GLY A 85 -2.24 -2.50 7.43
CA GLY A 85 -2.70 -3.31 8.56
C GLY A 85 -2.08 -4.69 8.61
N ASP A 86 -2.19 -5.34 9.78
CA ASP A 86 -1.85 -6.74 9.97
C ASP A 86 -3.08 -7.63 9.72
N LYS A 87 -2.92 -8.68 8.90
CA LYS A 87 -4.01 -9.51 8.37
C LYS A 87 -4.15 -10.88 9.01
N ALA A 88 -3.42 -11.17 10.08
CA ALA A 88 -3.46 -12.49 10.70
C ALA A 88 -4.92 -12.96 10.99
N GLY A 89 -5.42 -13.89 10.16
CA GLY A 89 -6.66 -14.64 10.39
C GLY A 89 -8.00 -14.03 9.92
N ASN A 90 -8.08 -12.83 9.32
CA ASN A 90 -9.39 -12.25 8.91
C ASN A 90 -9.37 -11.47 7.58
N TRP A 91 -8.94 -12.14 6.52
CA TRP A 91 -8.70 -11.57 5.20
C TRP A 91 -9.95 -10.99 4.52
N THR A 92 -11.06 -11.75 4.50
CA THR A 92 -12.26 -11.36 3.76
C THR A 92 -12.90 -10.11 4.33
N HIS A 93 -12.98 -9.99 5.66
CA HIS A 93 -13.57 -8.81 6.28
C HIS A 93 -12.68 -7.59 6.11
N TRP A 94 -11.35 -7.77 6.23
CA TRP A 94 -10.40 -6.68 6.05
C TRP A 94 -10.50 -6.07 4.65
N TYR A 95 -10.52 -6.86 3.57
CA TYR A 95 -10.63 -6.30 2.22
C TYR A 95 -11.99 -5.63 1.98
N LYS A 96 -13.09 -6.26 2.40
CA LYS A 96 -14.43 -5.68 2.25
C LYS A 96 -14.55 -4.31 2.93
N LYS A 97 -13.86 -4.13 4.07
CA LYS A 97 -13.82 -2.87 4.80
C LYS A 97 -12.87 -1.85 4.18
N ASN A 98 -11.63 -2.26 3.90
CA ASN A 98 -10.55 -1.32 3.60
C ASN A 98 -10.44 -0.94 2.12
N ILE A 99 -10.90 -1.78 1.18
CA ILE A 99 -10.83 -1.42 -0.25
C ILE A 99 -11.68 -0.18 -0.56
N PRO A 100 -12.95 -0.07 -0.13
CA PRO A 100 -13.73 1.15 -0.35
C PRO A 100 -13.08 2.40 0.28
N MET A 101 -12.51 2.25 1.48
CA MET A 101 -11.82 3.35 2.17
C MET A 101 -10.56 3.79 1.41
N ALA A 102 -9.76 2.83 0.91
CA ALA A 102 -8.59 3.13 0.10
C ALA A 102 -8.98 3.82 -1.22
N ASP A 103 -10.07 3.37 -1.85
CA ASP A 103 -10.59 4.01 -3.04
C ASP A 103 -11.00 5.47 -2.79
N ASP A 104 -11.64 5.75 -1.65
CA ASP A 104 -12.04 7.11 -1.25
C ASP A 104 -10.83 8.01 -0.97
N LEU A 105 -9.81 7.47 -0.31
CA LEU A 105 -8.54 8.18 -0.07
C LEU A 105 -7.85 8.52 -1.39
N PHE A 106 -7.82 7.59 -2.34
CA PHE A 106 -7.21 7.83 -3.64
C PHE A 106 -8.01 8.84 -4.49
N ASP A 107 -9.35 8.81 -4.42
CA ASP A 107 -10.18 9.84 -5.07
C ASP A 107 -9.96 11.23 -4.48
N ASN A 108 -9.72 11.33 -3.17
CA ASN A 108 -9.35 12.59 -2.53
C ASN A 108 -7.98 13.07 -3.02
N HIS A 109 -6.99 12.19 -3.12
CA HIS A 109 -5.66 12.49 -3.67
C HIS A 109 -5.75 13.04 -5.09
N LEU A 110 -6.40 12.30 -5.99
CA LEU A 110 -6.54 12.69 -7.39
C LEU A 110 -7.29 14.02 -7.58
N ARG A 111 -8.21 14.39 -6.67
CA ARG A 111 -8.89 15.69 -6.71
C ARG A 111 -7.98 16.83 -6.30
N ARG A 112 -7.07 16.61 -5.34
CA ARG A 112 -6.10 17.61 -4.90
C ARG A 112 -5.04 17.86 -5.98
N SER A 113 -4.53 16.82 -6.62
CA SER A 113 -3.53 16.93 -7.69
C SER A 113 -4.08 17.52 -9.00
N LYS A 114 -5.41 17.60 -9.18
CA LYS A 114 -6.03 18.21 -10.37
C LYS A 114 -6.39 19.69 -10.19
N GLY A 115 -6.12 20.25 -9.01
CA GLY A 115 -6.40 21.65 -8.68
C GLY A 115 -5.13 22.48 -8.67
N ASP A 116 -4.51 22.64 -9.83
CA ASP A 116 -3.53 23.70 -10.15
C ASP A 116 -3.98 24.44 -11.42
#